data_AF-A0A9E1J1Q2-F1
#
_entry.id   AF-A0A9E1J1Q2-F1
#
_cell.length_a   1.000
_cell.length_b   1.000
_cell.length_c   1.000
_cell.angle_alpha   90.00
_cell.angle_beta   90.00
_cell.angle_gamma   90.00
#
_symmetry.space_group_name_H-M   'P 1'
#
loop_
_entity.id
_entity.type
_entity.pdbx_description
1 polymer ?
#
loop_
_entity_poly.entity_id
_entity_poly.type
_entity_poly.pdbx_seq_one_letter_code
_entity_poly.pdbx_strand_id
1 'polypeptide(L)' 'MNTKRRIHDGVAGAVVTIGVVLGYWIDPVWLLVPGLLGVTLVQSAFTGFCPVYFILDKTCKNQEK' A
#
# COMPACT_ATOMS: atom_id res chain seq x y z
N MET A 1 -11.31 15.09 -10.69
CA MET A 1 -10.24 14.39 -9.96
C MET A 1 -10.92 13.39 -9.02
N ASN A 2 -10.91 12.10 -9.37
CA ASN A 2 -11.72 11.07 -8.71
C ASN A 2 -11.22 10.79 -7.29
N THR A 3 -12.09 10.96 -6.29
CA THR A 3 -11.84 10.67 -4.86
C THR A 3 -11.20 9.31 -4.62
N LYS A 4 -11.52 8.32 -5.48
CA LYS A 4 -10.95 6.96 -5.47
C LYS A 4 -9.42 6.91 -5.51
N ARG A 5 -8.74 7.83 -6.23
CA ARG A 5 -7.26 7.88 -6.27
C ARG A 5 -6.65 8.42 -4.96
N ARG A 6 -7.29 9.43 -4.36
CA ARG A 6 -6.79 10.02 -3.09
C ARG A 6 -6.77 9.02 -1.94
N ILE A 7 -7.78 8.15 -1.88
CA ILE A 7 -7.86 7.11 -0.85
C ILE A 7 -6.77 6.05 -1.07
N HIS A 8 -6.51 5.69 -2.33
CA HIS A 8 -5.42 4.77 -2.68
C HIS A 8 -4.06 5.33 -2.22
N ASP A 9 -3.73 6.57 -2.60
CA ASP A 9 -2.43 7.18 -2.26
C ASP A 9 -2.26 7.31 -0.74
N GLY A 10 -3.34 7.63 -0.01
CA GLY A 10 -3.33 7.72 1.45
C GLY A 10 -3.10 6.37 2.15
N VAL A 11 -3.79 5.31 1.70
CA VAL A 11 -3.63 3.96 2.27
C VAL A 11 -2.26 3.38 1.94
N ALA A 12 -1.79 3.54 0.69
CA ALA A 12 -0.46 3.12 0.27
C ALA A 12 0.65 3.82 1.09
N GLY A 13 0.54 5.15 1.26
CA GLY A 13 1.47 5.93 2.06
C GLY A 13 1.47 5.52 3.53
N ALA A 14 0.29 5.29 4.12
CA ALA A 14 0.17 4.87 5.52
C ALA A 14 0.82 3.49 5.76
N VAL A 15 0.56 2.51 4.89
CA VAL A 15 1.13 1.16 4.98
C VAL A 15 2.66 1.20 4.90
N VAL A 16 3.22 1.96 3.96
CA VAL A 16 4.68 2.11 3.82
C VAL A 16 5.27 2.82 5.04
N THR A 17 4.64 3.88 5.53
CA THR A 17 5.12 4.64 6.70
C THR A 17 5.11 3.76 7.96
N ILE A 18 4.04 3.00 8.18
CA ILE A 18 3.96 2.05 9.31
C ILE A 18 5.03 0.97 9.17
N GLY A 19 5.23 0.40 7.98
CA GLY A 19 6.26 -0.61 7.73
C GLY A 19 7.69 -0.09 7.99
N VAL A 20 7.98 1.15 7.59
CA VAL A 20 9.28 1.80 7.82
C VAL A 20 9.50 2.12 9.30
N VAL A 21 8.50 2.69 9.98
CA VAL A 21 8.59 3.01 11.42
C VAL A 21 8.79 1.73 12.24
N LEU A 22 8.08 0.66 11.90
CA LEU A 22 8.20 -0.62 12.59
C LEU A 22 9.55 -1.30 12.28
N GLY A 23 10.02 -1.23 11.03
CA GLY A 23 11.34 -1.74 10.65
C GLY A 23 12.50 -0.98 11.30
N TYR A 24 12.33 0.31 11.58
CA TYR A 24 13.31 1.08 12.34
C TYR A 24 13.41 0.64 13.81
N TRP A 25 12.33 0.13 14.40
CA TRP A 25 12.29 -0.25 15.82
C TRP A 25 12.75 -1.67 16.12
N ILE A 26 12.60 -2.61 15.19
CA ILE A 26 12.87 -4.04 15.42
C ILE A 26 14.27 -4.45 14.98
N ASP A 27 14.66 -4.20 13.71
CA ASP A 27 15.99 -4.53 13.19
C ASP A 27 16.14 -3.98 11.75
N PRO A 28 17.28 -3.42 11.30
CA PRO A 28 17.46 -2.89 9.94
C PRO A 28 17.23 -3.91 8.82
N VAL A 29 17.35 -5.22 9.08
CA VAL A 29 16.97 -6.28 8.11
C VAL A 29 15.48 -6.26 7.77
N TRP A 30 14.63 -5.76 8.68
CA TRP A 30 13.19 -5.68 8.49
C TRP A 30 12.77 -4.60 7.47
N LEU A 31 13.67 -3.71 7.06
CA LEU A 31 13.45 -2.73 5.99
C LEU A 31 13.26 -3.38 4.61
N LEU A 32 13.67 -4.64 4.44
CA LEU A 32 13.40 -5.41 3.22
C LEU A 32 11.89 -5.62 3.00
N VAL A 33 11.09 -5.68 4.07
CA VAL A 33 9.63 -5.86 3.99
C VAL A 33 8.93 -4.63 3.40
N PRO A 34 9.06 -3.40 3.96
CA PRO A 34 8.51 -2.20 3.33
C PRO A 34 9.19 -1.89 1.98
N GLY A 35 10.45 -2.30 1.77
CA GLY A 35 11.13 -2.21 0.48
C GLY A 35 10.47 -3.07 -0.61
N LEU A 36 10.24 -4.36 -0.34
CA LEU A 36 9.54 -5.27 -1.25
C LEU A 36 8.09 -4.85 -1.51
N LEU A 37 7.39 -4.38 -0.46
CA LEU A 37 6.05 -3.79 -0.59
C LEU A 37 6.07 -2.54 -1.48
N GLY A 38 7.06 -1.66 -1.30
CA GLY A 38 7.28 -0.47 -2.13
C GLY A 38 7.54 -0.81 -3.60
N VAL A 39 8.39 -1.80 -3.87
CA VAL A 39 8.65 -2.29 -5.24
C VAL A 39 7.38 -2.85 -5.89
N THR A 40 6.56 -3.57 -5.13
CA THR A 40 5.28 -4.11 -5.60
C THR A 40 4.24 -3.01 -5.86
N LEU A 41 4.26 -1.94 -5.07
CA LEU A 41 3.46 -0.72 -5.27
C LEU A 41 3.89 0.03 -6.54
N VAL A 42 5.19 0.16 -6.77
CA VAL A 42 5.74 0.74 -8.01
C VAL A 42 5.33 -0.10 -9.22
N GLN A 43 5.47 -1.43 -9.15
CA GLN A 43 4.96 -2.34 -10.20
C GLN A 43 3.45 -2.19 -10.41
N SER A 44 2.66 -2.03 -9.35
CA SER A 44 1.22 -1.79 -9.44
C SER A 44 0.87 -0.50 -10.18
N ALA A 45 1.70 0.55 -10.09
CA ALA A 45 1.50 1.79 -10.83
C ALA A 45 1.63 1.60 -12.36
N PHE A 46 2.46 0.65 -12.80
CA PHE A 46 2.67 0.34 -14.21
C PHE A 46 1.75 -0.78 -14.74
N THR A 47 1.49 -1.81 -13.94
CA THR A 47 0.71 -3.00 -14.35
C THR A 47 -0.76 -2.93 -13.91
N GLY A 48 -1.12 -1.99 -13.03
CA GLY A 48 -2.49 -1.83 -12.51
C GLY A 48 -2.95 -2.90 -11.51
N PHE A 49 -2.09 -3.87 -11.20
CA PHE A 49 -2.40 -5.01 -10.35
C PHE A 49 -2.04 -4.72 -8.89
N CYS A 50 -2.86 -3.90 -8.21
CA CYS A 50 -2.59 -3.54 -6.82
C CYS A 50 -3.30 -4.49 -5.84
N PRO A 51 -2.57 -5.34 -5.07
CA PRO A 51 -3.19 -6.22 -4.07
C PRO A 51 -3.93 -5.47 -2.96
N VAL A 52 -3.55 -4.21 -2.68
CA VAL A 52 -4.31 -3.31 -1.79
C VAL A 52 -5.74 -3.12 -2.26
N TYR A 53 -5.97 -3.04 -3.57
CA TYR A 53 -7.31 -2.88 -4.13
C TYR A 53 -8.16 -4.14 -3.91
N PHE A 54 -7.55 -5.33 -4.04
CA PHE A 54 -8.20 -6.59 -3.72
C PHE A 54 -8.55 -6.71 -2.24
N ILE A 55 -7.67 -6.26 -1.34
CA ILE A 55 -7.91 -6.30 0.11
C ILE A 55 -9.00 -5.28 0.48
N LEU A 56 -8.96 -4.06 -0.08
CA LEU A 56 -9.99 -3.05 0.12
C LEU A 56 -11.36 -3.50 -0.41
N ASP A 57 -11.40 -4.13 -1.59
CA ASP A 57 -12.63 -4.70 -2.18
C ASP A 57 -13.20 -5.82 -1.30
N LYS A 58 -12.33 -6.65 -0.70
CA LYS A 58 -12.74 -7.73 0.21
C LYS A 58 -13.23 -7.22 1.57
N THR A 59 -12.59 -6.21 2.15
CA THR A 59 -12.87 -5.73 3.52
C THR A 59 -13.94 -4.64 3.55
N CYS A 60 -14.01 -3.81 2.51
CA CYS A 60 -15.03 -2.77 2.34
C CYS A 60 -15.81 -3.00 1.03
N LYS A 61 -16.91 -3.75 1.12
CA LYS A 61 -17.96 -3.86 0.08
C LYS A 61 -18.73 -2.54 -0.19
N ASN A 62 -18.10 -1.38 -0.01
CA ASN A 62 -18.72 -0.06 -0.17
C ASN A 62 -17.72 0.96 -0.74
N GLN A 63 -17.29 0.72 -1.99
CA GLN A 63 -16.75 1.75 -2.87
C GLN A 63 -17.70 1.84 -4.07
N GLU A 64 -18.81 2.54 -3.85
CA GLU A 64 -19.78 2.95 -4.85
C GLU A 64 -19.06 3.63 -6.04
N LYS A 65 -19.17 2.98 -7.21
CA LYS A 65 -18.64 3.30 -8.55
C LYS A 65 -17.17 2.96 -8.84
#